data_AF-A0A093V887-F1
#
_entry.id   AF-A0A093V887-F1
#
_cell.length_a   1.000
_cell.length_b   1.000
_cell.length_c   1.000
_cell.angle_alpha   90.00
_cell.angle_beta   90.00
_cell.angle_gamma   90.00
#
_symmetry.space_group_name_H-M   'P 1'
#
loop_
_entity.id
_entity.type
_entity.pdbx_description
1 polymer ?
#
loop_
_entity_poly.entity_id
_entity_poly.type
_entity_poly.pdbx_seq_one_letter_code
_entity_poly.pdbx_strand_id
1 'polypeptide(L)'
;MARDTESNRQQQRRRFPTTRPYSLERLQRAILLFGKPKPVAKRKPPYANIGEFAASYNLRTRKASRWKEIDLDIPDDDDDDDNYQPSKRRTRRRRAVQSQPLAEVEASTSHIVKFSFSSVRGKSLLLQLKHADVFSDFINSDDNGDDEMVDAPSNNGNHTSDITQEDVPMEDSGEVELTITTAFAHPIDCELSNNCGFPCDFCTDFAFGMFGLGVKTVEVIDHSTWFEELDGGHREDGHKPTRMCNVCALGRLHIINCGGHQVSAIPDYDPHTFNFQAAFNSLGGRRLRGRRHQINEWCSFCINPAFFRCSTTQIIDMFANDIEDESSPEAQGCGLRLCQGCKARMDEHGNDINRAIAAIPGSMEKRGDAGFLVNGSDLNRYFSE
;
A
#
# COMPACT_ATOMS: atom_id res chain seq x y z
N MET A 1 15.37 -44.94 -3.38
CA MET A 1 15.49 -43.91 -2.32
C MET A 1 14.23 -43.04 -2.28
N ALA A 2 13.05 -43.62 -2.05
CA ALA A 2 11.76 -42.91 -2.13
C ALA A 2 10.84 -43.19 -0.93
N ARG A 3 11.37 -43.74 0.17
CA ARG A 3 10.57 -44.14 1.35
C ARG A 3 10.61 -43.16 2.53
N ASP A 4 11.50 -42.16 2.51
CA ASP A 4 11.69 -41.25 3.66
C ASP A 4 10.81 -39.98 3.61
N THR A 5 10.23 -39.63 2.46
CA THR A 5 9.39 -38.42 2.31
C THR A 5 8.02 -38.58 2.97
N GLU A 6 7.44 -39.79 2.95
CA GLU A 6 6.12 -40.07 3.53
C GLU A 6 6.14 -40.04 5.07
N SER A 7 7.26 -40.49 5.66
CA SER A 7 7.45 -40.49 7.12
C SER A 7 7.58 -39.07 7.67
N ASN A 8 8.29 -38.19 6.95
CA ASN A 8 8.45 -36.79 7.32
C ASN A 8 7.13 -36.00 7.17
N ARG A 9 6.33 -36.31 6.13
CA ARG A 9 4.96 -35.79 5.96
C ARG A 9 4.03 -36.17 7.12
N GLN A 10 4.09 -37.42 7.59
CA GLN A 10 3.27 -37.86 8.73
C GLN A 10 3.71 -37.22 10.06
N GLN A 11 5.00 -36.92 10.22
CA GLN A 11 5.52 -36.27 11.43
C GLN A 11 5.12 -34.80 11.50
N GLN A 12 5.12 -34.08 10.37
CA GLN A 12 4.62 -32.69 10.31
C GLN A 12 3.10 -32.60 10.50
N ARG A 13 2.33 -33.54 9.95
CA ARG A 13 0.86 -33.60 10.15
C ARG A 13 0.43 -33.89 11.58
N ARG A 14 1.28 -34.54 12.40
CA ARG A 14 0.99 -34.80 13.83
C ARG A 14 1.19 -33.58 14.74
N ARG A 15 1.89 -32.54 14.30
CA ARG A 15 2.13 -31.32 15.10
C ARG A 15 0.93 -30.38 15.17
N PHE A 16 -0.02 -30.52 14.24
CA PHE A 16 -1.27 -29.78 14.26
C PHE A 16 -2.41 -30.78 14.42
N PRO A 17 -3.21 -30.72 15.51
CA PRO A 17 -4.42 -31.53 15.57
C PRO A 17 -5.29 -31.11 14.39
N THR A 18 -5.53 -32.03 13.45
CA THR A 18 -6.49 -31.84 12.37
C THR A 18 -7.80 -31.42 13.02
N THR A 19 -8.19 -30.16 12.78
CA THR A 19 -9.50 -29.67 13.18
C THR A 19 -10.51 -30.59 12.53
N ARG A 20 -11.17 -31.42 13.35
CA ARG A 20 -12.17 -32.37 12.86
C ARG A 20 -13.15 -31.61 11.96
N PRO A 21 -13.47 -32.13 10.77
CA PRO A 21 -14.51 -31.53 9.94
C PRO A 21 -15.77 -31.38 10.78
N TYR A 22 -16.46 -30.25 10.64
CA TYR A 22 -17.63 -29.88 11.44
C TYR A 22 -18.62 -31.05 11.51
N SER A 23 -18.69 -31.74 12.66
CA SER A 23 -19.69 -32.78 12.85
C SER A 23 -21.07 -32.11 12.92
N LEU A 24 -22.08 -32.78 12.36
CA LEU A 24 -23.47 -32.33 12.37
C LEU A 24 -23.95 -31.98 13.78
N GLU A 25 -23.53 -32.75 14.78
CA GLU A 25 -23.81 -32.48 16.20
C GLU A 25 -23.20 -31.15 16.69
N ARG A 26 -22.00 -30.78 16.24
CA ARG A 26 -21.32 -29.55 16.67
C ARG A 26 -21.96 -28.33 16.02
N LEU A 27 -22.41 -28.46 14.77
CA LEU A 27 -23.22 -27.45 14.08
C LEU A 27 -24.58 -27.26 14.77
N GLN A 28 -25.27 -28.35 15.12
CA GLN A 28 -26.54 -28.27 15.87
C GLN A 28 -26.36 -27.62 17.24
N ARG A 29 -25.26 -27.93 17.94
CA ARG A 29 -24.94 -27.32 19.23
C ARG A 29 -24.62 -25.82 19.12
N ALA A 30 -23.96 -25.40 18.04
CA ALA A 30 -23.74 -23.98 17.75
C ALA A 30 -25.05 -23.25 17.41
N ILE A 31 -25.95 -23.88 16.65
CA ILE A 31 -27.28 -23.32 16.37
C ILE A 31 -28.11 -23.19 17.65
N LEU A 32 -28.00 -24.14 18.60
CA LEU A 32 -28.66 -24.03 19.90
C LEU A 32 -28.06 -22.94 20.80
N LEU A 33 -26.74 -22.72 20.74
CA LEU A 33 -26.04 -21.74 21.57
C LEU A 33 -26.15 -20.30 21.04
N PHE A 34 -26.19 -20.14 19.72
CA PHE A 34 -26.12 -18.83 19.07
C PHE A 34 -27.38 -18.47 18.25
N GLY A 35 -28.29 -19.42 18.06
CA GLY A 35 -29.59 -19.17 17.47
C GLY A 35 -30.47 -18.42 18.46
N LYS A 36 -30.47 -17.09 18.38
CA LYS A 36 -31.40 -16.25 19.15
C LYS A 36 -32.85 -16.68 18.88
N PRO A 37 -33.69 -16.89 19.92
CA PRO A 37 -35.10 -17.14 19.69
C PRO A 37 -35.77 -15.89 19.10
N LYS A 38 -36.62 -16.09 18.08
CA LYS A 38 -37.45 -15.02 17.51
C LYS A 38 -38.37 -14.47 18.62
N PRO A 39 -38.47 -13.15 18.80
CA PRO A 39 -39.33 -12.59 19.83
C PRO A 39 -40.81 -12.76 19.43
N VAL A 40 -41.55 -13.51 20.25
CA VAL A 40 -43.01 -13.48 20.26
C VAL A 40 -43.44 -12.16 20.89
N ALA A 41 -44.37 -11.48 20.21
CA ALA A 41 -44.81 -10.14 20.54
C ALA A 41 -45.60 -10.04 21.87
N LYS A 42 -45.49 -8.84 22.47
CA LYS A 42 -46.37 -8.17 23.46
C LYS A 42 -46.06 -8.41 24.96
N ARG A 43 -45.47 -7.38 25.59
CA ARG A 43 -46.09 -6.48 26.62
C ARG A 43 -45.02 -5.50 27.17
N LYS A 44 -45.35 -4.20 27.26
CA LYS A 44 -44.61 -3.14 28.02
C LYS A 44 -44.98 -3.23 29.52
N PRO A 45 -44.35 -2.53 30.50
CA PRO A 45 -43.10 -1.72 30.62
C PRO A 45 -42.24 -2.25 31.83
N PRO A 46 -41.42 -1.51 32.65
CA PRO A 46 -40.89 -0.14 32.62
C PRO A 46 -39.38 -0.03 33.02
N TYR A 47 -38.53 0.44 32.11
CA TYR A 47 -37.30 1.17 32.49
C TYR A 47 -37.10 2.28 31.46
N ALA A 48 -37.84 3.37 31.66
CA ALA A 48 -37.39 4.68 31.23
C ALA A 48 -36.23 5.08 32.16
N ASN A 49 -35.17 5.67 31.60
CA ASN A 49 -33.98 6.23 32.27
C ASN A 49 -32.69 5.40 32.22
N ILE A 50 -32.30 4.93 31.03
CA ILE A 50 -30.87 4.81 30.71
C ILE A 50 -30.66 5.57 29.40
N GLY A 51 -29.87 6.63 29.50
CA GLY A 51 -29.67 7.64 28.48
C GLY A 51 -29.04 7.11 27.19
N GLU A 52 -29.26 7.90 26.16
CA GLU A 52 -28.81 7.75 24.78
C GLU A 52 -27.29 7.54 24.69
N PHE A 53 -26.88 6.32 24.33
CA PHE A 53 -25.76 6.14 23.41
C PHE A 53 -26.37 5.68 22.08
N ALA A 54 -26.88 6.65 21.33
CA ALA A 54 -27.06 6.46 19.91
C ALA A 54 -25.67 6.27 19.30
N ALA A 55 -25.38 5.07 18.79
CA ALA A 55 -24.32 4.91 17.81
C ALA A 55 -24.65 5.84 16.63
N SER A 56 -24.02 7.01 16.60
CA SER A 56 -24.25 8.04 15.59
C SER A 56 -23.57 7.60 14.30
N TYR A 57 -24.29 6.86 13.47
CA TYR A 57 -23.98 6.75 12.05
C TYR A 57 -24.23 8.11 11.41
N ASN A 58 -23.18 8.82 11.04
CA ASN A 58 -23.30 10.07 10.29
C ASN A 58 -23.48 9.75 8.80
N LEU A 59 -24.72 9.51 8.38
CA LEU A 59 -25.10 9.45 6.97
C LEU A 59 -25.13 10.88 6.41
N ARG A 60 -24.10 11.28 5.67
CA ARG A 60 -24.15 12.52 4.87
C ARG A 60 -24.78 12.22 3.51
N THR A 61 -26.00 12.68 3.31
CA THR A 61 -26.64 12.79 1.98
C THR A 61 -26.33 14.16 1.38
N ARG A 62 -25.70 14.21 0.20
CA ARG A 62 -25.67 15.43 -0.63
C ARG A 62 -26.88 15.43 -1.54
N LYS A 63 -27.59 16.56 -1.64
CA LYS A 63 -28.57 16.80 -2.70
C LYS A 63 -27.82 17.29 -3.93
N ALA A 64 -27.99 16.60 -5.06
CA ALA A 64 -27.48 17.06 -6.35
C ALA A 64 -28.26 18.32 -6.77
N SER A 65 -27.64 19.49 -6.65
CA SER A 65 -28.18 20.74 -7.21
C SER A 65 -27.62 20.97 -8.61
N ARG A 66 -28.47 20.68 -9.60
CA ARG A 66 -28.68 21.39 -10.87
C ARG A 66 -27.48 22.21 -11.39
N TRP A 67 -26.65 21.58 -12.21
CA TRP A 67 -25.69 22.25 -13.07
C TRP A 67 -26.49 22.96 -14.17
N LYS A 68 -26.44 24.30 -14.20
CA LYS A 68 -26.84 25.07 -15.38
C LYS A 68 -25.62 25.12 -16.30
N GLU A 69 -25.84 24.67 -17.52
CA GLU A 69 -24.99 24.85 -18.69
C GLU A 69 -24.56 26.33 -18.76
N ILE A 70 -23.26 26.60 -18.58
CA ILE A 70 -22.66 27.91 -18.79
C ILE A 70 -22.06 27.87 -20.19
N ASP A 71 -22.67 28.64 -21.08
CA ASP A 71 -22.21 28.93 -22.44
C ASP A 71 -21.03 29.90 -22.34
N LEU A 72 -19.83 29.46 -22.73
CA LEU A 72 -18.62 30.29 -22.77
C LEU A 72 -18.32 30.66 -24.23
N ASP A 73 -19.00 31.69 -24.72
CA ASP A 73 -18.52 32.49 -25.85
C ASP A 73 -17.44 33.45 -25.29
N ILE A 74 -16.18 33.16 -25.59
CA ILE A 74 -15.04 34.06 -25.35
C ILE A 74 -14.88 34.94 -26.60
N PRO A 75 -15.05 36.27 -26.52
CA PRO A 75 -14.54 37.15 -27.56
C PRO A 75 -13.07 37.47 -27.27
N ASP A 76 -12.18 37.03 -28.17
CA ASP A 76 -10.84 37.61 -28.32
C ASP A 76 -11.01 39.01 -28.89
N ASP A 77 -10.76 40.02 -28.07
CA ASP A 77 -10.78 41.44 -28.42
C ASP A 77 -9.48 42.03 -27.88
N ASP A 78 -8.43 42.05 -28.72
CA ASP A 78 -7.23 42.86 -28.55
C ASP A 78 -6.60 43.14 -29.93
N ASP A 79 -7.03 44.27 -30.49
CA ASP A 79 -6.24 45.34 -31.11
C ASP A 79 -4.98 44.97 -31.92
N ASP A 80 -5.14 44.84 -33.23
CA ASP A 80 -4.25 45.43 -34.24
C ASP A 80 -4.96 45.45 -35.61
N ASP A 81 -5.75 46.49 -35.83
CA ASP A 81 -6.44 46.76 -37.10
C ASP A 81 -5.69 47.86 -37.87
N ASP A 82 -5.17 47.50 -39.05
CA ASP A 82 -4.82 48.47 -40.09
C ASP A 82 -5.02 47.89 -41.51
N ASN A 83 -6.00 47.00 -41.68
CA ASN A 83 -6.39 46.58 -43.04
C ASN A 83 -7.87 46.24 -43.21
N TYR A 84 -8.73 47.13 -42.72
CA TYR A 84 -10.16 47.14 -43.00
C TYR A 84 -10.45 47.42 -44.48
N GLN A 85 -10.97 46.41 -45.21
CA GLN A 85 -11.70 46.61 -46.48
C GLN A 85 -13.04 45.85 -46.45
N PRO A 86 -14.20 46.55 -46.39
CA PRO A 86 -15.49 45.89 -46.30
C PRO A 86 -16.07 45.66 -47.70
N SER A 87 -16.22 44.40 -48.12
CA SER A 87 -17.36 44.02 -48.98
C SER A 87 -17.55 42.51 -49.08
N LYS A 88 -18.68 42.02 -48.56
CA LYS A 88 -19.72 41.30 -49.33
C LYS A 88 -20.76 40.69 -48.39
N ARG A 89 -22.02 41.11 -48.59
CA ARG A 89 -23.24 40.51 -48.03
C ARG A 89 -23.30 39.01 -48.37
N ARG A 90 -23.46 38.16 -47.36
CA ARG A 90 -24.00 36.81 -47.52
C ARG A 90 -25.23 36.62 -46.64
N THR A 91 -26.32 36.22 -47.29
CA THR A 91 -27.66 36.05 -46.73
C THR A 91 -27.77 34.75 -45.92
N ARG A 92 -28.32 34.87 -44.71
CA ARG A 92 -28.64 33.77 -43.78
C ARG A 92 -29.73 32.86 -44.35
N ARG A 93 -29.50 31.54 -44.35
CA ARG A 93 -30.54 30.51 -44.51
C ARG A 93 -30.71 29.79 -43.16
N ARG A 94 -31.81 30.08 -42.46
CA ARG A 94 -32.19 29.40 -41.20
C ARG A 94 -32.63 27.96 -41.51
N ARG A 95 -32.08 26.99 -40.77
CA ARG A 95 -32.60 25.62 -40.66
C ARG A 95 -33.06 25.41 -39.22
N ALA A 96 -34.34 25.06 -39.05
CA ALA A 96 -34.94 24.74 -37.76
C ALA A 96 -34.55 23.30 -37.36
N VAL A 97 -34.16 23.11 -36.10
CA VAL A 97 -33.91 21.80 -35.49
C VAL A 97 -35.04 21.52 -34.49
N GLN A 98 -35.65 20.34 -34.63
CA GLN A 98 -36.69 19.80 -33.75
C GLN A 98 -36.09 19.28 -32.45
N SER A 99 -36.73 19.62 -31.33
CA SER A 99 -36.47 19.07 -29.99
C SER A 99 -37.19 17.72 -29.80
N GLN A 100 -36.48 16.69 -29.35
CA GLN A 100 -37.06 15.45 -28.80
C GLN A 100 -37.07 15.47 -27.26
N PRO A 101 -37.96 14.72 -26.59
CA PRO A 101 -38.12 14.75 -25.13
C PRO A 101 -37.11 13.82 -24.43
N LEU A 102 -36.50 14.33 -23.35
CA LEU A 102 -35.64 13.60 -22.41
C LEU A 102 -36.47 12.62 -21.57
N ALA A 103 -36.05 11.36 -21.51
CA ALA A 103 -36.50 10.37 -20.56
C ALA A 103 -35.82 10.60 -19.19
N GLU A 104 -36.61 10.53 -18.11
CA GLU A 104 -36.10 10.58 -16.73
C GLU A 104 -35.21 9.37 -16.44
N VAL A 105 -33.93 9.61 -16.16
CA VAL A 105 -33.00 8.62 -15.61
C VAL A 105 -33.07 8.72 -14.09
N GLU A 106 -33.53 7.66 -13.43
CA GLU A 106 -33.52 7.55 -11.97
C GLU A 106 -32.08 7.68 -11.44
N ALA A 107 -31.87 8.66 -10.55
CA ALA A 107 -30.58 8.89 -9.93
C ALA A 107 -30.21 7.72 -9.00
N SER A 108 -29.19 6.94 -9.36
CA SER A 108 -28.63 5.91 -8.50
C SER A 108 -27.97 6.57 -7.28
N THR A 109 -28.44 6.19 -6.09
CA THR A 109 -27.85 6.65 -4.82
C THR A 109 -26.68 5.73 -4.48
N SER A 110 -25.45 6.25 -4.54
CA SER A 110 -24.26 5.52 -4.11
C SER A 110 -24.04 5.69 -2.60
N HIS A 111 -23.74 4.59 -1.92
CA HIS A 111 -23.43 4.57 -0.49
C HIS A 111 -21.98 4.10 -0.29
N ILE A 112 -21.21 4.85 0.51
CA ILE A 112 -19.82 4.51 0.83
C ILE A 112 -19.81 3.74 2.15
N VAL A 113 -19.25 2.53 2.14
CA VAL A 113 -19.05 1.70 3.32
C VAL A 113 -17.55 1.54 3.56
N LYS A 114 -17.07 1.97 4.74
CA LYS A 114 -15.66 1.80 5.15
C LYS A 114 -15.54 0.50 5.96
N PHE A 115 -14.71 -0.41 5.49
CA PHE A 115 -14.33 -1.62 6.22
C PHE A 115 -12.92 -1.45 6.78
N SER A 116 -12.71 -1.84 8.04
CA SER A 116 -11.37 -1.96 8.65
C SER A 116 -11.19 -3.38 9.19
N PHE A 117 -10.07 -4.01 8.84
CA PHE A 117 -9.69 -5.33 9.36
C PHE A 117 -8.31 -5.22 10.01
N SER A 118 -8.14 -5.81 11.19
CA SER A 118 -6.84 -5.93 11.86
C SER A 118 -5.99 -7.05 11.23
N SER A 119 -6.60 -8.18 10.91
CA SER A 119 -5.88 -9.33 10.36
C SER A 119 -5.33 -9.09 8.94
N VAL A 120 -4.12 -9.56 8.66
CA VAL A 120 -3.51 -9.59 7.31
C VAL A 120 -4.44 -10.23 6.27
N ARG A 121 -5.11 -11.33 6.64
CA ARG A 121 -6.06 -12.03 5.75
C ARG A 121 -7.28 -11.17 5.41
N GLY A 122 -7.82 -10.43 6.39
CA GLY A 122 -8.91 -9.48 6.16
C GLY A 122 -8.49 -8.26 5.33
N LYS A 123 -7.29 -7.71 5.60
CA LYS A 123 -6.66 -6.65 4.79
C LYS A 123 -6.47 -7.11 3.33
N SER A 124 -6.07 -8.38 3.13
CA SER A 124 -5.94 -8.99 1.80
C SER A 124 -7.27 -9.23 1.08
N LEU A 125 -8.29 -9.69 1.80
CA LEU A 125 -9.64 -9.88 1.25
C LEU A 125 -10.22 -8.56 0.69
N LEU A 126 -10.01 -7.44 1.37
CA LEU A 126 -10.41 -6.12 0.86
C LEU A 126 -9.74 -5.77 -0.46
N LEU A 127 -8.46 -6.14 -0.60
CA LEU A 127 -7.72 -5.89 -1.83
C LEU A 127 -8.32 -6.69 -2.98
N GLN A 128 -8.67 -7.96 -2.76
CA GLN A 128 -9.31 -8.80 -3.76
C GLN A 128 -10.67 -8.26 -4.19
N LEU A 129 -11.49 -7.82 -3.23
CA LEU A 129 -12.79 -7.20 -3.54
C LEU A 129 -12.61 -5.95 -4.40
N LYS A 130 -11.56 -5.17 -4.18
CA LYS A 130 -11.25 -3.99 -4.99
C LYS A 130 -10.78 -4.34 -6.41
N HIS A 131 -10.21 -5.52 -6.63
CA HIS A 131 -9.77 -6.02 -7.94
C HIS A 131 -10.80 -6.90 -8.64
N ALA A 132 -11.91 -7.27 -7.99
CA ALA A 132 -12.99 -8.01 -8.63
C ALA A 132 -13.68 -7.10 -9.66
N ASP A 133 -13.91 -7.63 -10.87
CA ASP A 133 -14.52 -6.92 -12.02
C ASP A 133 -15.87 -6.26 -11.69
N VAL A 134 -16.53 -6.68 -10.61
CA VAL A 134 -17.77 -6.08 -10.10
C VAL A 134 -17.57 -4.64 -9.60
N PHE A 135 -16.33 -4.23 -9.28
CA PHE A 135 -16.00 -2.92 -8.71
C PHE A 135 -15.09 -2.06 -9.61
N SER A 136 -14.62 -2.56 -10.75
CA SER A 136 -13.73 -1.83 -11.67
C SER A 136 -14.41 -0.65 -12.38
N ASP A 137 -15.73 -0.69 -12.52
CA ASP A 137 -16.49 0.30 -13.31
C ASP A 137 -16.65 1.66 -12.61
N PHE A 138 -16.27 1.77 -11.33
CA PHE A 138 -16.42 3.01 -10.55
C PHE A 138 -15.16 3.91 -10.53
N ILE A 139 -14.03 3.47 -11.11
CA ILE A 139 -12.73 4.14 -10.94
C ILE A 139 -12.32 4.97 -12.18
N ASN A 140 -12.96 4.79 -13.34
CA ASN A 140 -12.55 5.42 -14.60
C ASN A 140 -13.37 6.67 -14.99
N SER A 141 -13.96 7.38 -14.03
CA SER A 141 -14.61 8.66 -14.31
C SER A 141 -14.05 9.72 -13.38
N ASP A 142 -13.40 10.71 -13.98
CA ASP A 142 -12.86 11.97 -13.41
C ASP A 142 -11.34 12.01 -13.28
N ASP A 143 -10.65 12.22 -14.41
CA ASP A 143 -9.33 12.87 -14.41
C ASP A 143 -9.15 13.69 -15.70
N ASN A 144 -9.63 14.94 -15.66
CA ASN A 144 -9.23 16.05 -16.53
C ASN A 144 -9.47 17.33 -15.71
N GLY A 145 -8.40 17.92 -15.20
CA GLY A 145 -8.43 19.15 -14.39
C GLY A 145 -7.02 19.57 -13.99
N ASP A 146 -6.37 20.21 -14.94
CA ASP A 146 -5.34 21.24 -14.80
C ASP A 146 -5.56 22.20 -13.62
N ASP A 147 -4.56 22.31 -12.73
CA ASP A 147 -4.46 23.43 -11.77
C ASP A 147 -3.00 23.90 -11.70
N GLU A 148 -2.75 25.05 -12.33
CA GLU A 148 -1.63 25.93 -12.06
C GLU A 148 -1.82 26.59 -10.69
N MET A 149 -0.78 26.59 -9.85
CA MET A 149 -0.76 27.43 -8.64
C MET A 149 0.37 28.46 -8.71
N VAL A 150 -0.03 29.68 -8.41
CA VAL A 150 0.70 30.95 -8.45
C VAL A 150 1.30 31.25 -7.07
N ASP A 151 2.56 31.71 -7.05
CA ASP A 151 3.28 32.21 -5.87
C ASP A 151 2.79 33.59 -5.40
N ALA A 152 2.64 33.81 -4.09
CA ALA A 152 2.87 35.11 -3.40
C ALA A 152 2.87 34.95 -1.84
N PRO A 153 3.27 35.96 -1.02
CA PRO A 153 4.48 35.89 -0.20
C PRO A 153 4.26 35.98 1.32
N SER A 154 5.36 35.77 2.04
CA SER A 154 5.58 35.93 3.48
C SER A 154 4.96 37.18 4.12
N ASN A 155 4.46 37.03 5.35
CA ASN A 155 4.42 38.15 6.29
C ASN A 155 4.70 37.71 7.74
N ASN A 156 5.61 38.45 8.36
CA ASN A 156 6.06 38.36 9.75
C ASN A 156 4.97 38.84 10.71
N GLY A 157 4.85 38.17 11.87
CA GLY A 157 4.05 38.65 12.99
C GLY A 157 4.48 37.98 14.30
N ASN A 158 5.44 38.60 14.98
CA ASN A 158 5.75 38.32 16.39
C ASN A 158 4.52 38.59 17.25
N HIS A 159 4.11 37.64 18.09
CA HIS A 159 3.41 37.97 19.32
C HIS A 159 3.72 36.96 20.42
N THR A 160 4.54 37.42 21.36
CA THR A 160 4.70 36.88 22.72
C THR A 160 3.38 36.99 23.49
N SER A 161 2.95 35.89 24.11
CA SER A 161 2.19 35.94 25.36
C SER A 161 2.40 34.65 26.16
N ASP A 162 3.22 34.84 27.18
CA ASP A 162 3.37 34.11 28.43
C ASP A 162 2.01 33.79 29.08
N ILE A 163 1.67 32.50 29.20
CA ILE A 163 0.67 31.97 30.14
C ILE A 163 1.16 30.62 30.66
N THR A 164 1.65 30.65 31.91
CA THR A 164 1.83 29.49 32.78
C THR A 164 0.48 28.82 33.05
N GLN A 165 0.35 27.53 32.72
CA GLN A 165 -0.76 26.72 33.19
C GLN A 165 -0.29 25.33 33.62
N GLU A 166 -0.14 25.23 34.94
CA GLU A 166 -0.32 24.11 35.87
C GLU A 166 -0.29 22.67 35.32
N ASP A 167 0.71 21.94 35.86
CA ASP A 167 0.94 20.51 35.76
C ASP A 167 -0.30 19.68 36.13
N VAL A 168 -0.95 19.12 35.11
CA VAL A 168 -1.75 17.90 35.27
C VAL A 168 -0.84 16.74 34.87
N PRO A 169 -0.61 15.72 35.72
CA PRO A 169 0.16 14.56 35.32
C PRO A 169 -0.64 13.79 34.26
N MET A 170 -0.33 14.10 33.01
CA MET A 170 -0.85 13.42 31.84
C MET A 170 -0.30 12.00 31.88
N GLU A 171 -1.19 11.03 31.93
CA GLU A 171 -0.84 9.61 31.93
C GLU A 171 0.05 9.34 30.71
N ASP A 172 1.24 8.81 31.00
CA ASP A 172 2.33 8.43 30.09
C ASP A 172 1.81 7.61 28.90
N SER A 173 1.28 8.30 27.89
CA SER A 173 1.08 7.76 26.55
C SER A 173 2.48 7.51 26.03
N GLY A 174 2.89 6.24 25.98
CA GLY A 174 4.25 5.76 25.73
C GLY A 174 4.83 6.08 24.35
N GLU A 175 4.84 7.37 24.00
CA GLU A 175 5.55 7.97 22.89
C GLU A 175 7.02 8.07 23.28
N VAL A 176 7.85 7.26 22.62
CA VAL A 176 9.29 7.21 22.88
C VAL A 176 9.99 7.98 21.77
N GLU A 177 10.62 9.09 22.14
CA GLU A 177 11.57 9.79 21.26
C GLU A 177 12.83 8.94 21.10
N LEU A 178 13.22 8.69 19.84
CA LEU A 178 14.42 7.93 19.53
C LEU A 178 15.02 8.36 18.19
N THR A 179 16.28 7.96 17.97
CA THR A 179 16.98 8.23 16.72
C THR A 179 17.03 6.97 15.87
N ILE A 180 16.58 7.05 14.60
CA ILE A 180 16.67 5.96 13.62
C ILE A 180 17.61 6.33 12.47
N THR A 181 18.12 5.31 11.78
CA THR A 181 18.79 5.48 10.49
C THR A 181 17.87 4.96 9.39
N THR A 182 17.40 5.83 8.51
CA THR A 182 16.41 5.52 7.47
C THR A 182 16.81 6.12 6.12
N ALA A 183 16.34 5.52 5.03
CA ALA A 183 16.43 6.10 3.68
C ALA A 183 15.06 6.60 3.19
N PHE A 184 14.05 6.60 4.05
CA PHE A 184 12.66 6.86 3.70
C PHE A 184 12.12 7.96 4.58
N ALA A 185 11.30 8.83 3.99
CA ALA A 185 10.51 9.80 4.72
C ALA A 185 9.40 9.11 5.50
N HIS A 186 9.37 9.33 6.82
CA HIS A 186 8.37 8.82 7.73
C HIS A 186 7.25 9.86 7.99
N PRO A 187 6.01 9.44 8.32
CA PRO A 187 5.52 8.05 8.32
C PRO A 187 5.56 7.40 6.94
N ILE A 188 5.65 6.08 6.89
CA ILE A 188 5.51 5.35 5.63
C ILE A 188 4.02 5.14 5.37
N ASP A 189 3.51 5.74 4.30
CA ASP A 189 2.14 5.57 3.86
C ASP A 189 1.97 4.21 3.16
N CYS A 190 1.40 3.25 3.90
CA CYS A 190 1.00 1.93 3.41
C CYS A 190 -0.53 1.80 3.26
N GLU A 191 -1.27 2.90 3.10
CA GLU A 191 -2.74 2.86 3.09
C GLU A 191 -3.28 1.97 1.96
N LEU A 192 -4.08 0.98 2.38
CA LEU A 192 -4.57 -0.11 1.53
C LEU A 192 -5.48 0.36 0.38
N SER A 193 -6.04 1.58 0.49
CA SER A 193 -6.89 2.21 -0.52
C SER A 193 -6.11 2.87 -1.67
N ASN A 194 -4.79 2.98 -1.59
CA ASN A 194 -3.97 3.51 -2.68
C ASN A 194 -3.67 2.43 -3.72
N ASN A 195 -4.73 1.95 -4.39
CA ASN A 195 -4.57 1.51 -5.77
C ASN A 195 -4.46 2.79 -6.59
N CYS A 196 -3.23 3.27 -6.78
CA CYS A 196 -2.81 4.08 -7.93
C CYS A 196 -3.53 5.41 -8.23
N GLY A 197 -4.06 6.15 -7.23
CA GLY A 197 -4.37 7.57 -7.43
C GLY A 197 -3.11 8.45 -7.48
N PHE A 198 -2.10 8.06 -6.70
CA PHE A 198 -0.73 8.56 -6.82
C PHE A 198 0.25 7.37 -6.92
N PRO A 199 1.34 7.49 -7.69
CA PRO A 199 2.15 6.33 -8.01
C PRO A 199 3.04 5.94 -6.81
N CYS A 200 2.97 4.68 -6.39
CA CYS A 200 3.84 4.08 -5.38
C CYS A 200 5.31 4.32 -5.72
N ASP A 201 6.12 4.80 -4.77
CA ASP A 201 7.49 5.21 -5.04
C ASP A 201 8.36 4.01 -5.48
N PHE A 202 8.10 2.84 -4.88
CA PHE A 202 8.74 1.57 -5.22
C PHE A 202 8.35 1.03 -6.61
N CYS A 203 7.11 1.24 -7.05
CA CYS A 203 6.65 0.81 -8.37
C CYS A 203 7.07 1.78 -9.49
N THR A 204 7.21 3.06 -9.15
CA THR A 204 7.61 4.12 -10.08
C THR A 204 9.09 3.96 -10.45
N ASP A 205 9.91 3.68 -9.45
CA ASP A 205 11.35 3.54 -9.61
C ASP A 205 11.82 2.33 -8.83
N PHE A 206 12.17 1.24 -9.52
CA PHE A 206 12.61 0.01 -8.86
C PHE A 206 13.89 0.25 -8.01
N ALA A 207 14.68 1.27 -8.33
CA ALA A 207 15.85 1.68 -7.57
C ALA A 207 15.49 2.47 -6.29
N PHE A 208 14.26 2.95 -6.16
CA PHE A 208 13.80 3.64 -4.95
C PHE A 208 13.83 2.71 -3.73
N GLY A 209 13.50 1.43 -3.89
CA GLY A 209 13.70 0.47 -2.80
C GLY A 209 15.18 0.30 -2.40
N MET A 210 16.10 0.57 -3.33
CA MET A 210 17.53 0.42 -3.08
C MET A 210 18.15 1.59 -2.34
N PHE A 211 17.77 2.80 -2.73
CA PHE A 211 18.43 4.01 -2.26
C PHE A 211 17.51 4.92 -1.45
N GLY A 212 16.18 4.76 -1.59
CA GLY A 212 15.19 5.67 -1.05
C GLY A 212 15.48 7.12 -1.45
N LEU A 213 15.42 8.01 -0.47
CA LEU A 213 15.83 9.41 -0.52
C LEU A 213 17.29 9.61 -0.07
N GLY A 214 18.04 8.53 0.14
CA GLY A 214 19.37 8.52 0.73
C GLY A 214 19.33 8.32 2.24
N VAL A 215 20.35 7.64 2.79
CA VAL A 215 20.37 7.30 4.22
C VAL A 215 20.64 8.55 5.07
N LYS A 216 19.76 8.81 6.04
CA LYS A 216 19.89 9.84 7.07
C LYS A 216 19.69 9.27 8.47
N THR A 217 20.22 9.98 9.45
CA THR A 217 19.92 9.75 10.87
C THR A 217 18.87 10.77 11.27
N VAL A 218 17.73 10.30 11.76
CA VAL A 218 16.50 11.09 11.95
C VAL A 218 15.99 10.89 13.36
N GLU A 219 15.58 11.98 14.02
CA GLU A 219 14.89 11.93 15.30
C GLU A 219 13.40 11.69 15.06
N VAL A 220 12.82 10.70 15.73
CA VAL A 220 11.43 10.29 15.53
C VAL A 220 10.70 10.03 16.86
N ILE A 221 9.38 10.19 16.83
CA ILE A 221 8.49 9.63 17.84
C ILE A 221 8.09 8.21 17.39
N ASP A 222 8.31 7.20 18.24
CA ASP A 222 7.79 5.84 18.04
C ASP A 222 6.35 5.75 18.60
N HIS A 223 5.38 5.72 17.69
CA HIS A 223 3.96 5.52 18.01
C HIS A 223 3.59 4.03 18.11
N SER A 224 4.56 3.14 18.37
CA SER A 224 4.51 1.67 18.34
C SER A 224 4.29 1.06 16.95
N THR A 225 3.38 1.62 16.16
CA THR A 225 2.99 1.09 14.83
C THR A 225 3.62 1.84 13.66
N TRP A 226 4.01 3.10 13.87
CA TRP A 226 4.60 3.97 12.86
C TRP A 226 5.53 5.00 13.52
N PHE A 227 6.38 5.65 12.72
CA PHE A 227 7.29 6.70 13.18
C PHE A 227 6.90 8.06 12.63
N GLU A 228 6.99 9.09 13.46
CA GLU A 228 6.83 10.49 13.09
C GLU A 228 8.19 11.20 13.12
N GLU A 229 8.58 11.87 12.04
CA GLU A 229 9.84 12.64 12.03
C GLU A 229 9.71 13.94 12.83
N LEU A 230 10.67 14.17 13.73
CA LEU A 230 10.80 15.39 14.52
C LEU A 230 11.85 16.34 13.93
N ASP A 231 13.07 15.85 13.72
CA ASP A 231 14.20 16.67 13.29
C ASP A 231 15.21 15.87 12.44
N GLY A 232 15.94 16.57 11.55
CA GLY A 232 16.96 16.00 10.67
C GLY A 232 16.43 15.02 9.62
N GLY A 233 15.11 14.98 9.46
CA GLY A 233 14.37 14.05 8.62
C GLY A 233 14.29 14.45 7.15
N HIS A 234 13.70 13.59 6.34
CA HIS A 234 13.42 13.90 4.93
C HIS A 234 12.24 14.87 4.78
N ARG A 235 11.32 14.88 5.75
CA ARG A 235 10.16 15.78 5.78
C ARG A 235 10.58 17.24 5.88
N GLU A 236 11.67 17.52 6.61
CA GLU A 236 12.25 18.86 6.73
C GLU A 236 12.83 19.37 5.41
N ASP A 237 13.40 18.48 4.57
CA ASP A 237 13.86 18.82 3.22
C ASP A 237 12.69 19.06 2.22
N GLY A 238 11.43 18.98 2.69
CA GLY A 238 10.25 19.14 1.85
C GLY A 238 9.79 17.86 1.15
N HIS A 239 10.33 16.69 1.51
CA HIS A 239 9.83 15.44 0.95
C HIS A 239 8.47 15.06 1.53
N LYS A 240 7.61 14.49 0.68
CA LYS A 240 6.35 13.87 1.10
C LYS A 240 6.63 12.54 1.82
N PRO A 241 5.71 12.06 2.66
CA PRO A 241 5.83 10.74 3.28
C PRO A 241 6.04 9.66 2.21
N THR A 242 6.88 8.67 2.50
CA THR A 242 7.20 7.60 1.55
C THR A 242 5.97 6.74 1.31
N ARG A 243 5.62 6.49 0.04
CA ARG A 243 4.42 5.72 -0.30
C ARG A 243 4.78 4.31 -0.77
N MET A 244 4.26 3.32 -0.06
CA MET A 244 4.42 1.90 -0.39
C MET A 244 3.05 1.27 -0.64
N CYS A 245 2.81 0.78 -1.85
CA CYS A 245 1.56 0.07 -2.12
C CYS A 245 1.54 -1.31 -1.44
N ASN A 246 0.35 -1.87 -1.31
CA ASN A 246 0.13 -3.17 -0.69
C ASN A 246 0.92 -4.29 -1.35
N VAL A 247 1.08 -4.28 -2.66
CA VAL A 247 1.86 -5.32 -3.37
C VAL A 247 3.33 -5.26 -2.94
N CYS A 248 3.90 -4.06 -2.82
CA CYS A 248 5.28 -3.88 -2.34
C CYS A 248 5.41 -4.24 -0.85
N ALA A 249 4.43 -3.88 -0.03
CA ALA A 249 4.40 -4.22 1.39
C ALA A 249 4.28 -5.73 1.62
N LEU A 250 3.22 -6.33 1.06
CA LEU A 250 2.91 -7.76 1.18
C LEU A 250 4.01 -8.64 0.58
N GLY A 251 4.66 -8.22 -0.52
CA GLY A 251 5.81 -8.94 -1.07
C GLY A 251 6.95 -9.08 -0.06
N ARG A 252 7.22 -8.05 0.74
CA ARG A 252 8.26 -8.09 1.80
C ARG A 252 7.83 -8.93 2.99
N LEU A 253 6.56 -8.82 3.40
CA LEU A 253 6.00 -9.65 4.46
C LEU A 253 5.96 -11.13 4.07
N HIS A 254 5.67 -11.44 2.81
CA HIS A 254 5.67 -12.80 2.29
C HIS A 254 7.08 -13.42 2.33
N ILE A 255 8.13 -12.62 2.09
CA ILE A 255 9.52 -13.04 2.33
C ILE A 255 9.74 -13.37 3.80
N ILE A 256 9.42 -12.45 4.72
CA ILE A 256 9.64 -12.65 6.17
C ILE A 256 8.89 -13.88 6.70
N ASN A 257 7.66 -14.09 6.21
CA ASN A 257 6.77 -15.16 6.68
C ASN A 257 7.02 -16.52 6.00
N CYS A 258 8.05 -16.62 5.16
CA CYS A 258 8.42 -17.89 4.53
C CYS A 258 8.79 -18.92 5.62
N GLY A 259 8.25 -20.14 5.52
CA GLY A 259 8.50 -21.23 6.50
C GLY A 259 9.95 -21.73 6.57
N GLY A 260 10.84 -21.18 5.75
CA GLY A 260 12.26 -21.45 5.70
C GLY A 260 12.81 -21.14 4.31
N HIS A 261 13.98 -20.51 4.22
CA HIS A 261 14.56 -20.13 2.92
C HIS A 261 15.51 -21.21 2.42
N GLN A 262 15.03 -22.05 1.49
CA GLN A 262 15.91 -22.85 0.64
C GLN A 262 16.32 -22.00 -0.55
N VAL A 263 17.62 -21.79 -0.73
CA VAL A 263 18.15 -20.89 -1.76
C VAL A 263 18.75 -21.70 -2.91
N SER A 264 18.33 -21.40 -4.14
CA SER A 264 18.85 -22.01 -5.37
C SER A 264 19.32 -20.95 -6.36
N ALA A 265 20.14 -21.34 -7.33
CA ALA A 265 20.52 -20.46 -8.43
C ALA A 265 19.29 -20.03 -9.26
N ILE A 266 19.34 -18.81 -9.80
CA ILE A 266 18.37 -18.31 -10.77
C ILE A 266 18.78 -18.87 -12.15
N PRO A 267 17.86 -19.52 -12.90
CA PRO A 267 18.16 -19.98 -14.25
C PRO A 267 18.68 -18.84 -15.14
N ASP A 268 19.67 -19.13 -15.98
CA ASP A 268 20.25 -18.20 -16.96
C ASP A 268 20.98 -16.97 -16.38
N TYR A 269 21.20 -16.94 -15.06
CA TYR A 269 21.95 -15.90 -14.36
C TYR A 269 23.26 -16.47 -13.81
N ASP A 270 24.34 -16.37 -14.60
CA ASP A 270 25.69 -16.76 -14.19
C ASP A 270 26.53 -15.54 -13.76
N PRO A 271 27.00 -15.47 -12.50
CA PRO A 271 27.90 -14.42 -12.03
C PRO A 271 29.14 -14.20 -12.89
N HIS A 272 29.66 -15.25 -13.54
CA HIS A 272 30.90 -15.17 -14.31
C HIS A 272 30.74 -14.52 -15.69
N THR A 273 29.55 -14.58 -16.27
CA THR A 273 29.25 -13.98 -17.59
C THR A 273 28.40 -12.72 -17.48
N PHE A 274 27.94 -12.38 -16.27
CA PHE A 274 27.03 -11.26 -16.06
C PHE A 274 27.69 -9.91 -16.30
N ASN A 275 27.02 -9.04 -17.06
CA ASN A 275 27.50 -7.69 -17.35
C ASN A 275 27.15 -6.72 -16.21
N PHE A 276 27.96 -6.72 -15.16
CA PHE A 276 27.79 -5.84 -14.00
C PHE A 276 27.71 -4.36 -14.39
N GLN A 277 28.55 -3.91 -15.34
CA GLN A 277 28.57 -2.50 -15.75
C GLN A 277 27.23 -2.09 -16.36
N ALA A 278 26.67 -2.89 -17.27
CA ALA A 278 25.36 -2.61 -17.85
C ALA A 278 24.26 -2.63 -16.78
N ALA A 279 24.33 -3.56 -15.82
CA ALA A 279 23.37 -3.63 -14.73
C ALA A 279 23.40 -2.37 -13.85
N PHE A 280 24.56 -1.92 -13.38
CA PHE A 280 24.67 -0.69 -12.59
C PHE A 280 24.30 0.56 -13.39
N ASN A 281 24.67 0.61 -14.67
CA ASN A 281 24.24 1.70 -15.56
C ASN A 281 22.71 1.80 -15.68
N SER A 282 21.99 0.67 -15.54
CA SER A 282 20.52 0.67 -15.58
C SER A 282 19.87 1.35 -14.36
N LEU A 283 20.58 1.45 -13.24
CA LEU A 283 20.11 2.19 -12.05
C LEU A 283 20.06 3.71 -12.32
N GLY A 284 21.00 4.22 -13.13
CA GLY A 284 21.07 5.64 -13.51
C GLY A 284 20.20 6.01 -14.72
N GLY A 285 19.50 5.05 -15.33
CA GLY A 285 18.78 5.25 -16.59
C GLY A 285 17.67 6.31 -16.53
N ARG A 286 17.36 6.93 -17.68
CA ARG A 286 16.24 7.88 -17.80
C ARG A 286 14.91 7.16 -17.54
N ARG A 287 14.00 7.82 -16.82
CA ARG A 287 12.61 7.36 -16.66
C ARG A 287 11.90 7.44 -18.01
N LEU A 288 11.55 6.30 -18.60
CA LEU A 288 10.70 6.28 -19.79
C LEU A 288 9.24 6.27 -19.31
N ARG A 289 8.47 7.28 -19.68
CA ARG A 289 7.05 7.44 -19.26
C ARG A 289 6.87 7.41 -17.72
N GLY A 290 7.79 8.05 -17.00
CA GLY A 290 7.73 8.14 -15.54
C GLY A 290 8.04 6.84 -14.79
N ARG A 291 8.32 5.71 -15.47
CA ARG A 291 8.71 4.45 -14.83
C ARG A 291 10.12 4.01 -15.23
N ARG A 292 10.87 3.45 -14.28
CA ARG A 292 12.09 2.68 -14.60
C ARG A 292 11.74 1.20 -14.64
N HIS A 293 12.02 0.55 -15.77
CA HIS A 293 11.83 -0.90 -15.88
C HIS A 293 13.06 -1.62 -15.30
N GLN A 294 12.81 -2.62 -14.47
CA GLN A 294 13.85 -3.47 -13.91
C GLN A 294 14.30 -4.49 -14.96
N ILE A 295 15.53 -4.34 -15.46
CA ILE A 295 16.10 -5.23 -16.48
C ILE A 295 16.81 -6.44 -15.84
N ASN A 296 17.33 -6.27 -14.62
CA ASN A 296 18.13 -7.27 -13.91
C ASN A 296 17.48 -7.66 -12.59
N GLU A 297 17.72 -8.87 -12.13
CA GLU A 297 17.40 -9.28 -10.76
C GLU A 297 18.37 -8.63 -9.77
N TRP A 298 17.87 -8.09 -8.66
CA TRP A 298 18.66 -7.41 -7.65
C TRP A 298 18.52 -8.07 -6.29
N CYS A 299 19.58 -8.00 -5.49
CA CYS A 299 19.57 -8.56 -4.15
C CYS A 299 18.55 -7.82 -3.26
N SER A 300 17.89 -8.58 -2.40
CA SER A 300 16.96 -8.07 -1.39
C SER A 300 17.68 -7.41 -0.20
N PHE A 301 18.99 -7.65 -0.02
CA PHE A 301 19.76 -7.17 1.14
C PHE A 301 20.74 -6.05 0.82
N CYS A 302 21.27 -6.02 -0.40
CA CYS A 302 22.27 -5.05 -0.84
C CYS A 302 21.96 -4.58 -2.27
N ILE A 303 22.77 -3.65 -2.78
CA ILE A 303 22.59 -3.07 -4.12
C ILE A 303 23.19 -3.92 -5.25
N ASN A 304 23.70 -5.13 -4.97
CA ASN A 304 24.32 -5.97 -5.98
C ASN A 304 23.28 -6.80 -6.77
N PRO A 305 23.55 -7.15 -8.05
CA PRO A 305 22.74 -8.08 -8.81
C PRO A 305 22.55 -9.42 -8.10
N ALA A 306 21.37 -10.01 -8.23
CA ALA A 306 21.04 -11.30 -7.66
C ALA A 306 21.29 -12.44 -8.65
N PHE A 307 21.77 -13.56 -8.10
CA PHE A 307 22.03 -14.80 -8.83
C PHE A 307 21.34 -16.00 -8.18
N PHE A 308 20.77 -15.78 -7.00
CA PHE A 308 20.09 -16.79 -6.21
C PHE A 308 18.71 -16.32 -5.82
N ARG A 309 17.78 -17.26 -5.67
CA ARG A 309 16.42 -17.01 -5.21
C ARG A 309 15.99 -18.05 -4.18
N CYS A 310 15.04 -17.70 -3.33
CA CYS A 310 14.32 -18.70 -2.55
C CYS A 310 13.55 -19.62 -3.50
N SER A 311 13.65 -20.92 -3.28
CA SER A 311 12.98 -22.00 -4.01
C SER A 311 12.07 -22.83 -3.11
N THR A 312 11.79 -22.37 -1.90
CA THR A 312 10.87 -23.04 -0.97
C THR A 312 9.47 -23.01 -1.54
N THR A 313 8.83 -24.17 -1.65
CA THR A 313 7.42 -24.28 -2.04
C THR A 313 6.54 -23.55 -1.04
N GLN A 314 5.80 -22.55 -1.52
CA GLN A 314 4.81 -21.79 -0.76
C GLN A 314 3.47 -22.51 -0.84
N ILE A 315 2.74 -22.50 0.27
CA ILE A 315 1.37 -23.02 0.36
C ILE A 315 0.33 -21.90 0.27
N ILE A 316 0.77 -20.65 0.45
CA ILE A 316 -0.04 -19.45 0.35
C ILE A 316 0.67 -18.43 -0.55
N ASP A 317 -0.10 -17.64 -1.29
CA ASP A 317 0.44 -16.53 -2.08
C ASP A 317 0.74 -15.29 -1.19
N MET A 318 1.24 -14.21 -1.80
CA MET A 318 1.50 -12.95 -1.10
C MET A 318 0.23 -12.28 -0.55
N PHE A 319 -0.94 -12.69 -1.04
CA PHE A 319 -2.25 -12.24 -0.61
C PHE A 319 -2.88 -13.22 0.42
N ALA A 320 -2.11 -14.17 0.95
CA ALA A 320 -2.58 -15.16 1.92
C ALA A 320 -3.76 -16.03 1.42
N ASN A 321 -3.86 -16.24 0.10
CA ASN A 321 -4.71 -17.27 -0.49
C ASN A 321 -3.97 -18.59 -0.52
N ASP A 322 -4.71 -19.69 -0.39
CA ASP A 322 -4.17 -21.03 -0.58
C ASP A 322 -3.78 -21.22 -2.05
N ILE A 323 -2.58 -21.74 -2.30
CA ILE A 323 -2.14 -22.09 -3.65
C ILE A 323 -2.64 -23.51 -3.95
N GLU A 324 -3.49 -23.63 -4.97
CA GLU A 324 -4.16 -24.91 -5.30
C GLU A 324 -3.19 -25.97 -5.82
N ASP A 325 -2.17 -25.57 -6.57
CA ASP A 325 -1.15 -26.45 -7.15
C ASP A 325 0.26 -26.09 -6.68
N GLU A 326 0.86 -26.97 -5.87
CA GLU A 326 2.24 -26.87 -5.37
C GLU A 326 3.29 -26.88 -6.51
N SER A 327 2.92 -27.38 -7.70
CA SER A 327 3.78 -27.41 -8.89
C SER A 327 3.71 -26.12 -9.70
N SER A 328 2.74 -25.25 -9.40
CA SER A 328 2.57 -23.99 -10.11
C SER A 328 3.79 -23.07 -9.91
N PRO A 329 4.10 -22.18 -10.86
CA PRO A 329 5.16 -21.19 -10.69
C PRO A 329 4.90 -20.23 -9.52
N GLU A 330 3.63 -20.03 -9.14
CA GLU A 330 3.22 -19.18 -8.01
C GLU A 330 3.62 -19.80 -6.66
N ALA A 331 3.65 -21.13 -6.58
CA ALA A 331 4.15 -21.84 -5.40
C ALA A 331 5.68 -21.75 -5.25
N GLN A 332 6.43 -21.29 -6.25
CA GLN A 332 7.89 -21.42 -6.26
C GLN A 332 8.58 -20.20 -5.65
N GLY A 333 8.90 -20.30 -4.36
CA GLY A 333 9.71 -19.34 -3.63
C GLY A 333 8.93 -18.14 -3.12
N CYS A 334 9.42 -17.53 -2.05
CA CYS A 334 8.77 -16.40 -1.39
C CYS A 334 9.11 -15.02 -1.98
N GLY A 335 9.80 -14.97 -3.13
CA GLY A 335 10.29 -13.72 -3.73
C GLY A 335 11.66 -13.22 -3.25
N LEU A 336 12.30 -13.85 -2.27
CA LEU A 336 13.66 -13.48 -1.83
C LEU A 336 14.69 -13.68 -2.96
N ARG A 337 15.57 -12.70 -3.15
CA ARG A 337 16.67 -12.70 -4.13
C ARG A 337 18.00 -12.32 -3.49
N LEU A 338 19.07 -13.02 -3.82
CA LEU A 338 20.37 -12.84 -3.18
C LEU A 338 21.50 -12.78 -4.20
N CYS A 339 22.47 -11.88 -3.99
CA CYS A 339 23.77 -11.92 -4.65
C CYS A 339 24.64 -13.02 -4.03
N GLN A 340 25.79 -13.31 -4.64
CA GLN A 340 26.71 -14.35 -4.15
C GLN A 340 27.17 -14.09 -2.70
N GLY A 341 27.51 -12.84 -2.37
CA GLY A 341 27.94 -12.49 -1.01
C GLY A 341 26.82 -12.60 0.03
N CYS A 342 25.60 -12.18 -0.30
CA CYS A 342 24.46 -12.29 0.63
C CYS A 342 23.96 -13.74 0.76
N LYS A 343 24.11 -14.57 -0.28
CA LYS A 343 23.86 -16.01 -0.18
C LYS A 343 24.84 -16.70 0.77
N ALA A 344 26.14 -16.39 0.66
CA ALA A 344 27.13 -16.92 1.60
C ALA A 344 26.81 -16.53 3.05
N ARG A 345 26.41 -15.27 3.29
CA ARG A 345 25.96 -14.82 4.62
C ARG A 345 24.70 -15.56 5.10
N MET A 346 23.73 -15.81 4.23
CA MET A 346 22.56 -16.62 4.58
C MET A 346 22.97 -18.03 5.00
N ASP A 347 23.88 -18.67 4.28
CA ASP A 347 24.38 -20.00 4.65
C ASP A 347 25.10 -19.98 6.02
N GLU A 348 25.98 -18.99 6.25
CA GLU A 348 26.70 -18.81 7.52
C GLU A 348 25.77 -18.63 8.72
N HIS A 349 24.63 -17.97 8.51
CA HIS A 349 23.63 -17.71 9.55
C HIS A 349 22.46 -18.70 9.55
N GLY A 350 22.59 -19.86 8.88
CA GLY A 350 21.58 -20.92 8.94
C GLY A 350 20.25 -20.54 8.27
N ASN A 351 20.30 -19.73 7.23
CA ASN A 351 19.16 -19.17 6.48
C ASN A 351 18.23 -18.25 7.30
N ASP A 352 18.74 -17.65 8.38
CA ASP A 352 18.02 -16.64 9.16
C ASP A 352 18.24 -15.24 8.56
N ILE A 353 17.18 -14.66 7.97
CA ILE A 353 17.21 -13.34 7.35
C ILE A 353 17.61 -12.25 8.36
N ASN A 354 17.09 -12.29 9.59
CA ASN A 354 17.34 -11.24 10.57
C ASN A 354 18.83 -11.17 10.90
N ARG A 355 19.44 -12.34 11.14
CA ARG A 355 20.87 -12.46 11.42
C ARG A 355 21.72 -12.09 10.21
N ALA A 356 21.35 -12.57 9.03
CA ALA A 356 22.09 -12.28 7.80
C ALA A 356 22.09 -10.79 7.47
N ILE A 357 20.96 -10.09 7.63
CA ILE A 357 20.86 -8.65 7.42
C ILE A 357 21.61 -7.86 8.49
N ALA A 358 21.53 -8.27 9.76
CA ALA A 358 22.25 -7.62 10.85
C ALA A 358 23.78 -7.73 10.71
N ALA A 359 24.27 -8.77 10.02
CA ALA A 359 25.69 -9.00 9.76
C ALA A 359 26.24 -8.21 8.56
N ILE A 360 25.41 -7.46 7.82
CA ILE A 360 25.89 -6.63 6.70
C ILE A 360 26.54 -5.37 7.28
N PRO A 361 27.83 -5.11 6.98
CA PRO A 361 28.53 -4.00 7.57
C PRO A 361 28.09 -2.67 6.94
N GLY A 362 27.73 -1.70 7.78
CA GLY A 362 27.42 -0.34 7.36
C GLY A 362 26.09 -0.18 6.62
N SER A 363 25.53 1.04 6.70
CA SER A 363 24.27 1.38 6.02
C SER A 363 24.42 1.50 4.51
N MET A 364 25.62 1.85 4.02
CA MET A 364 25.89 2.07 2.58
C MET A 364 26.00 0.76 1.77
N GLU A 365 26.36 -0.36 2.41
CA GLU A 365 26.36 -1.68 1.75
C GLU A 365 24.97 -2.33 1.75
N LYS A 366 24.11 -1.88 2.67
CA LYS A 366 22.75 -2.37 2.84
C LYS A 366 21.80 -1.62 1.92
N ARG A 367 20.90 -2.37 1.30
CA ARG A 367 19.79 -1.81 0.52
C ARG A 367 18.85 -1.06 1.46
N GLY A 368 18.36 0.12 1.07
CA GLY A 368 17.50 0.95 1.93
C GLY A 368 16.31 0.20 2.51
N ASP A 369 15.58 -0.55 1.68
CA ASP A 369 14.40 -1.32 2.08
C ASP A 369 14.71 -2.68 2.75
N ALA A 370 15.98 -3.06 2.93
CA ALA A 370 16.33 -4.31 3.60
C ALA A 370 15.94 -4.27 5.08
N GLY A 371 15.77 -3.09 5.68
CA GLY A 371 15.19 -2.93 7.02
C GLY A 371 13.78 -3.52 7.12
N PHE A 372 12.98 -3.45 6.06
CA PHE A 372 11.62 -4.00 6.02
C PHE A 372 11.55 -5.52 5.89
N LEU A 373 12.70 -6.20 5.76
CA LEU A 373 12.79 -7.66 5.71
C LEU A 373 13.18 -8.27 7.07
N VAL A 374 13.13 -7.47 8.13
CA VAL A 374 13.46 -7.89 9.50
C VAL A 374 12.17 -7.94 10.34
N ASN A 375 12.08 -8.92 11.22
CA ASN A 375 11.00 -9.02 12.21
C ASN A 375 11.00 -7.78 13.12
N GLY A 376 9.81 -7.25 13.41
CA GLY A 376 9.66 -6.01 14.18
C GLY A 376 10.07 -4.74 13.44
N SER A 377 10.31 -4.79 12.12
CA SER A 377 10.39 -3.61 11.27
C SER A 377 9.07 -2.85 11.22
N ASP A 378 9.11 -1.58 10.82
CA ASP A 378 7.96 -0.68 10.74
C ASP A 378 6.83 -1.30 9.92
N LEU A 379 7.20 -1.92 8.79
CA LEU A 379 6.29 -2.65 7.93
C LEU A 379 5.70 -3.87 8.65
N ASN A 380 6.51 -4.65 9.35
CA ASN A 380 6.03 -5.80 10.11
C ASN A 380 5.09 -5.38 11.25
N ARG A 381 5.37 -4.29 11.96
CA ARG A 381 4.52 -3.73 13.03
C ARG A 381 3.17 -3.30 12.49
N TYR A 382 3.16 -2.50 11.41
CA TYR A 382 1.93 -2.01 10.77
C TYR A 382 0.94 -3.12 10.33
N PHE A 383 1.45 -4.30 9.97
CA PHE A 383 0.63 -5.42 9.51
C PHE A 383 0.36 -6.49 10.58
N SER A 384 1.08 -6.49 11.70
CA SER A 384 0.93 -7.50 12.76
C SER A 384 -0.09 -7.09 13.84
N GLU A 385 -0.45 -5.81 13.89
CA GLU A 385 -1.53 -5.25 14.70
C GLU A 385 -2.80 -5.00 13.86
#